data_AF-A0A7X7S1W6-F1
#
_entry.id   AF-A0A7X7S1W6-F1
#
_cell.length_a   1.000
_cell.length_b   1.000
_cell.length_c   1.000
_cell.angle_alpha   90.00
_cell.angle_beta   90.00
_cell.angle_gamma   90.00
#
_symmetry.space_group_name_H-M   'P 1'
#
loop_
_entity.id
_entity.type
_entity.pdbx_description
1 polymer ?
#
loop_
_entity_poly.entity_id
_entity_poly.type
_entity_poly.pdbx_seq_one_letter_code
_entity_poly.pdbx_strand_id
1 'polypeptide(L)'
;MHLAASRSGEGLGPLVLNGGCGVLFADAEPDEGRRAGTTKILVNPRIFRLADGSFGITALRRNIGPQGKALPEPDRGNRMLFYRSDDLISYTQISFAEVLPSGIVITDADCRWDGKHYILSMETDKGPMTCTSADLKHFENALSSLPGGERITRFNIDAPDAAPACMIEVTKTEFQRLIGSLTPVHNTGVEPVEIRTAAGKPVVLPDACLLYSDGSKRSMSVEWASFNASVPGTYKVKG
;
A
#
# COMPACT_ATOMS: atom_id res chain seq x y z
N MET A 1 -7.04 3.92 -1.48
CA MET A 1 -5.76 4.47 -0.96
C MET A 1 -4.69 4.26 -1.99
N HIS A 2 -3.83 5.25 -2.20
CA HIS A 2 -2.68 5.18 -3.11
C HIS A 2 -1.40 5.33 -2.28
N LEU A 3 -0.28 4.83 -2.80
CA LEU A 3 1.02 4.92 -2.14
C LEU A 3 2.04 5.55 -3.07
N ALA A 4 2.95 6.32 -2.48
CA ALA A 4 4.17 6.77 -3.10
C ALA A 4 5.31 6.59 -2.09
N ALA A 5 6.52 6.33 -2.57
CA ALA A 5 7.68 6.09 -1.73
C ALA A 5 8.88 6.90 -2.20
N SER A 6 9.63 7.48 -1.26
CA SER A 6 10.88 8.17 -1.54
C SER A 6 11.97 7.68 -0.60
N ARG A 7 13.21 7.85 -1.03
CA ARG A 7 14.38 7.62 -0.19
C ARG A 7 14.98 8.95 0.21
N SER A 8 15.15 9.15 1.52
CA SER A 8 15.74 10.38 2.06
C SER A 8 17.10 10.66 1.43
N GLY A 9 17.28 11.89 0.93
CA GLY A 9 18.56 12.37 0.38
C GLY A 9 18.78 12.14 -1.12
N GLU A 10 17.86 11.48 -1.84
CA GLU A 10 18.07 11.22 -3.28
C GLU A 10 17.63 12.38 -4.21
N GLY A 11 17.06 13.47 -3.68
CA GLY A 11 16.70 14.69 -4.44
C GLY A 11 15.61 14.50 -5.51
N LEU A 12 15.20 13.25 -5.74
CA LEU A 12 14.09 12.87 -6.61
C LEU A 12 12.78 12.91 -5.82
N GLY A 13 11.72 13.39 -6.46
CA GLY A 13 10.35 13.33 -5.92
C GLY A 13 9.91 11.89 -5.63
N PRO A 14 8.83 11.70 -4.85
CA PRO A 14 8.38 10.36 -4.48
C PRO A 14 7.93 9.55 -5.70
N LEU A 15 8.35 8.29 -5.74
CA LEU A 15 7.95 7.33 -6.75
C LEU A 15 6.51 6.88 -6.47
N VAL A 16 5.59 7.18 -7.39
CA VAL A 16 4.21 6.69 -7.34
C VAL A 16 4.21 5.17 -7.53
N LEU A 17 3.62 4.45 -6.58
CA LEU A 17 3.55 2.99 -6.59
C LEU A 17 2.27 2.49 -7.27
N ASN A 18 2.28 1.22 -7.65
CA ASN A 18 1.17 0.51 -8.31
C ASN A 18 0.65 1.21 -9.57
N GLY A 19 1.53 1.92 -10.28
CA GLY A 19 1.17 2.72 -11.46
C GLY A 19 0.13 3.82 -11.18
N GLY A 20 0.01 4.27 -9.93
CA GLY A 20 -1.01 5.21 -9.50
C GLY A 20 -2.38 4.59 -9.20
N CYS A 21 -2.52 3.26 -9.28
CA CYS A 21 -3.74 2.55 -8.93
C CYS A 21 -3.87 2.32 -7.43
N GLY A 22 -5.11 2.29 -6.94
CA GLY A 22 -5.39 2.05 -5.53
C GLY A 22 -4.89 0.68 -5.05
N VAL A 23 -4.34 0.63 -3.83
CA VAL A 23 -3.86 -0.59 -3.16
C VAL A 23 -4.79 -1.09 -2.05
N LEU A 24 -5.72 -0.23 -1.61
CA LEU A 24 -6.73 -0.54 -0.60
C LEU A 24 -8.02 0.19 -0.96
N PHE A 25 -9.14 -0.53 -0.83
CA PHE A 25 -10.49 -0.07 -1.16
C PHE A 25 -11.42 -0.37 0.02
N ALA A 26 -12.52 0.40 0.11
CA ALA A 26 -13.58 0.09 1.06
C ALA A 26 -14.45 -1.04 0.51
N ASP A 27 -14.93 -1.93 1.38
CA ASP A 27 -15.92 -2.91 0.99
C ASP A 27 -17.25 -2.24 0.64
N ALA A 28 -17.86 -2.70 -0.46
CA ALA A 28 -19.21 -2.31 -0.83
C ALA A 28 -20.22 -2.77 0.24
N GLU A 29 -21.34 -2.08 0.35
CA GLU A 29 -22.43 -2.45 1.27
C GLU A 29 -23.55 -3.17 0.50
N PRO A 30 -23.70 -4.50 0.61
CA PRO A 30 -24.73 -5.22 -0.14
C PRO A 30 -26.15 -4.92 0.36
N ASP A 31 -26.32 -4.57 1.64
CA ASP A 31 -27.63 -4.63 2.32
C ASP A 31 -28.38 -3.28 2.39
N GLU A 32 -28.00 -2.31 1.56
CA GLU A 32 -28.66 -0.99 1.48
C GLU A 32 -29.82 -0.92 0.47
N GLY A 33 -30.52 -2.04 0.27
CA GLY A 33 -31.70 -2.11 -0.59
C GLY A 33 -31.42 -1.97 -2.09
N ARG A 34 -30.15 -2.06 -2.52
CA ARG A 34 -29.73 -2.07 -3.92
C ARG A 34 -29.19 -3.45 -4.28
N ARG A 35 -29.72 -4.09 -5.34
CA ARG A 35 -29.26 -5.43 -5.77
C ARG A 35 -27.76 -5.51 -6.06
N ALA A 36 -27.14 -4.43 -6.53
CA ALA A 36 -25.72 -4.37 -6.82
C ALA A 36 -24.87 -3.97 -5.59
N GLY A 37 -25.49 -3.76 -4.43
CA GLY A 37 -24.90 -3.08 -3.29
C GLY A 37 -24.68 -1.58 -3.53
N THR A 38 -24.18 -0.89 -2.51
CA THR A 38 -23.73 0.49 -2.57
C THR A 38 -22.21 0.52 -2.57
N THR A 39 -21.63 1.08 -3.63
CA THR A 39 -20.19 1.35 -3.71
C THR A 39 -19.77 2.33 -2.61
N LYS A 40 -18.69 2.00 -1.92
CA LYS A 40 -18.09 2.84 -0.88
C LYS A 40 -16.68 3.23 -1.29
N ILE A 41 -16.25 4.41 -0.86
CA ILE A 41 -14.90 4.92 -1.12
C ILE A 41 -14.19 5.23 0.19
N LEU A 42 -12.86 5.19 0.15
CA LEU A 42 -12.01 5.64 1.23
C LEU A 42 -11.60 7.08 0.99
N VAL A 43 -11.84 7.93 1.99
CA VAL A 43 -11.38 9.32 2.00
C VAL A 43 -10.39 9.48 3.13
N ASN A 44 -9.36 10.30 2.87
CA ASN A 44 -8.38 10.71 3.87
C ASN A 44 -7.72 9.52 4.62
N PRO A 45 -7.26 8.46 3.92
CA PRO A 45 -6.58 7.37 4.61
C PRO A 45 -5.30 7.87 5.28
N ARG A 46 -4.98 7.34 6.46
CA ARG A 46 -3.75 7.61 7.19
C ARG A 46 -3.11 6.33 7.69
N ILE A 47 -1.79 6.22 7.53
CA ILE A 47 -0.99 5.09 7.99
C ILE A 47 -0.30 5.46 9.31
N PHE A 48 -0.28 4.53 10.26
CA PHE A 48 0.41 4.67 11.55
C PHE A 48 1.00 3.31 11.98
N ARG A 49 1.80 3.30 13.05
CA ARG A 49 2.33 2.05 13.62
C ARG A 49 1.38 1.50 14.68
N LEU A 50 1.07 0.21 14.57
CA LEU A 50 0.41 -0.58 15.60
C LEU A 50 1.37 -0.91 16.74
N ALA A 51 0.84 -1.35 17.87
CA ALA A 51 1.62 -1.67 19.08
C ALA A 51 2.71 -2.74 18.83
N ASP A 52 2.50 -3.65 17.88
CA ASP A 52 3.44 -4.70 17.50
C ASP A 52 4.40 -4.30 16.36
N GLY A 53 4.37 -3.04 15.94
CA GLY A 53 5.20 -2.50 14.87
C GLY A 53 4.64 -2.70 13.45
N SER A 54 3.55 -3.45 13.27
CA SER A 54 2.87 -3.52 11.97
C SER A 54 2.16 -2.20 11.62
N PHE A 55 1.55 -2.11 10.44
CA PHE A 55 0.88 -0.91 9.96
C PHE A 55 -0.60 -0.92 10.32
N GLY A 56 -1.07 0.19 10.88
CA GLY A 56 -2.48 0.51 11.04
C GLY A 56 -2.87 1.53 9.97
N ILE A 57 -4.10 1.41 9.46
CA ILE A 57 -4.66 2.38 8.51
C ILE A 57 -6.00 2.86 9.06
N THR A 58 -6.18 4.18 9.15
CA THR A 58 -7.49 4.80 9.44
C THR A 58 -8.03 5.46 8.18
N ALA A 59 -9.32 5.36 7.91
CA ALA A 59 -9.93 6.06 6.78
C ALA A 59 -11.41 6.38 7.04
N LEU A 60 -11.91 7.40 6.34
CA LEU A 60 -13.33 7.70 6.28
C LEU A 60 -13.97 6.84 5.20
N ARG A 61 -15.00 6.07 5.56
CA ARG A 61 -15.90 5.42 4.60
C ARG A 61 -16.95 6.43 4.14
N ARG A 62 -17.11 6.58 2.84
CA ARG A 62 -18.02 7.56 2.23
C ARG A 62 -18.81 6.93 1.08
N ASN A 63 -20.01 7.45 0.86
CA ASN A 63 -20.78 7.18 -0.34
C ASN A 63 -20.30 8.05 -1.50
N ILE A 64 -20.44 7.55 -2.72
CA ILE A 64 -20.29 8.35 -3.93
C ILE A 64 -21.61 9.07 -4.20
N GLY A 65 -21.62 10.39 -4.02
CA GLY A 65 -22.75 11.26 -4.30
C GLY A 65 -22.78 11.76 -5.75
N PRO A 66 -23.69 12.70 -6.06
CA PRO A 66 -23.75 13.35 -7.37
C PRO A 66 -22.38 13.93 -7.77
N GLN A 67 -22.03 13.79 -9.06
CA GLN A 67 -20.75 14.27 -9.62
C GLN A 67 -19.51 13.67 -8.94
N GLY A 68 -19.62 12.50 -8.32
CA GLY A 68 -18.48 11.81 -7.70
C GLY A 68 -18.09 12.36 -6.32
N LYS A 69 -18.88 13.28 -5.74
CA LYS A 69 -18.58 13.88 -4.43
C LYS A 69 -18.63 12.82 -3.33
N ALA A 70 -17.58 12.74 -2.51
CA ALA A 70 -17.60 11.92 -1.31
C ALA A 70 -18.56 12.51 -0.26
N LEU A 71 -19.58 11.75 0.13
CA LEU A 71 -20.57 12.15 1.12
C LEU A 71 -20.52 11.24 2.34
N PRO A 72 -20.71 11.78 3.57
CA PRO A 72 -20.93 10.98 4.75
C PRO A 72 -22.08 9.99 4.52
N GLU A 73 -21.92 8.80 5.07
CA GLU A 73 -23.00 7.83 5.11
C GLU A 73 -24.07 8.29 6.12
N PRO A 74 -25.38 8.17 5.80
CA PRO A 74 -26.44 8.50 6.73
C PRO A 74 -26.24 7.81 8.08
N ASP A 75 -26.29 8.60 9.16
CA ASP A 75 -26.11 8.16 10.56
C ASP A 75 -24.80 7.41 10.87
N ARG A 76 -23.82 7.42 9.95
CA ARG A 76 -22.51 6.78 10.12
C ARG A 76 -21.34 7.75 9.89
N GLY A 77 -21.61 9.04 9.97
CA GLY A 77 -20.60 10.11 9.86
C GLY A 77 -19.58 10.14 11.01
N ASN A 78 -19.94 9.56 12.15
CA ASN A 78 -19.18 9.42 13.39
C ASN A 78 -18.35 8.14 13.46
N ARG A 79 -18.24 7.40 12.35
CA ARG A 79 -17.53 6.11 12.27
C ARG A 79 -16.25 6.20 11.47
N MET A 80 -15.29 5.36 11.84
CA MET A 80 -13.97 5.26 11.22
C MET A 80 -13.70 3.81 10.80
N LEU A 81 -13.11 3.64 9.62
CA LEU A 81 -12.57 2.35 9.20
C LEU A 81 -11.15 2.20 9.73
N PHE A 82 -10.84 1.02 10.25
CA PHE A 82 -9.52 0.61 10.68
C PHE A 82 -9.10 -0.65 9.95
N TYR A 83 -7.90 -0.65 9.39
CA TYR A 83 -7.25 -1.81 8.79
C TYR A 83 -5.89 -2.06 9.45
N ARG A 84 -5.46 -3.31 9.37
CA ARG A 84 -4.09 -3.75 9.65
C ARG A 84 -3.42 -4.16 8.35
N SER A 85 -2.11 -3.94 8.27
CA SER A 85 -1.24 -4.55 7.27
C SER A 85 0.13 -4.83 7.86
N ASP A 86 0.73 -5.98 7.51
CA ASP A 86 2.11 -6.27 7.90
C ASP A 86 3.13 -5.72 6.88
N ASP A 87 2.68 -5.35 5.66
CA ASP A 87 3.58 -5.01 4.54
C ASP A 87 3.09 -3.89 3.60
N LEU A 88 1.94 -3.27 3.88
CA LEU A 88 1.26 -2.29 3.02
C LEU A 88 0.93 -2.80 1.60
N ILE A 89 0.88 -4.11 1.42
CA ILE A 89 0.46 -4.78 0.18
C ILE A 89 -0.83 -5.56 0.43
N SER A 90 -0.89 -6.27 1.55
CA SER A 90 -2.07 -7.03 1.99
C SER A 90 -2.71 -6.36 3.20
N TYR A 91 -4.04 -6.27 3.21
CA TYR A 91 -4.79 -5.54 4.22
C TYR A 91 -5.89 -6.40 4.82
N THR A 92 -6.10 -6.28 6.13
CA THR A 92 -7.21 -6.92 6.85
C THR A 92 -7.98 -5.85 7.61
N GLN A 93 -9.30 -5.79 7.39
CA GLN A 93 -10.15 -4.87 8.14
C GLN A 93 -10.21 -5.30 9.61
N ILE A 94 -9.91 -4.36 10.51
CA ILE A 94 -10.05 -4.52 11.96
C ILE A 94 -11.49 -4.23 12.37
N SER A 95 -12.02 -3.07 11.94
CA SER A 95 -13.35 -2.59 12.35
C SER A 95 -13.86 -1.46 11.45
N PHE A 96 -15.17 -1.25 11.50
CA PHE A 96 -15.83 0.01 11.14
C PHE A 96 -16.50 0.56 12.41
N ALA A 97 -15.67 1.15 13.27
CA ALA A 97 -16.03 1.47 14.65
C ALA A 97 -16.74 2.83 14.76
N GLU A 98 -17.68 2.90 15.68
CA GLU A 98 -18.22 4.16 16.17
C GLU A 98 -17.22 4.79 17.14
N VAL A 99 -16.73 5.99 16.82
CA VAL A 99 -15.65 6.64 17.56
C VAL A 99 -16.10 7.93 18.25
N LEU A 100 -17.27 8.44 17.88
CA LEU A 100 -17.93 9.62 18.44
C LEU A 100 -19.45 9.37 18.55
N PRO A 101 -20.17 10.14 19.38
CA PRO A 101 -21.63 10.12 19.40
C PRO A 101 -22.26 10.40 18.02
N SER A 102 -23.46 9.86 17.80
CA SER A 102 -24.23 10.12 16.57
C SER A 102 -24.52 11.62 16.36
N GLY A 103 -24.63 12.03 15.10
CA GLY A 103 -24.86 13.43 14.70
C GLY A 103 -23.59 14.26 14.54
N ILE A 104 -22.40 13.70 14.82
CA ILE A 104 -21.10 14.33 14.55
C ILE A 104 -20.51 13.74 13.27
N VAL A 105 -19.99 14.59 12.40
CA VAL A 105 -19.38 14.19 11.13
C VAL A 105 -17.87 14.43 11.17
N ILE A 106 -17.10 13.36 11.03
CA ILE A 106 -15.64 13.41 10.98
C ILE A 106 -15.21 13.84 9.57
N THR A 107 -14.32 14.83 9.46
CA THR A 107 -13.78 15.31 8.18
C THR A 107 -12.36 14.86 7.93
N ASP A 108 -11.61 14.61 9.01
CA ASP A 108 -10.27 14.05 8.94
C ASP A 108 -9.91 13.34 10.26
N ALA A 109 -8.96 12.42 10.23
CA ALA A 109 -8.55 11.67 11.41
C ALA A 109 -7.08 11.23 11.38
N ASP A 110 -6.53 11.12 12.57
CA ASP A 110 -5.15 10.77 12.89
C ASP A 110 -5.13 9.73 13.99
N CYS A 111 -4.32 8.68 13.84
CA CYS A 111 -4.16 7.69 14.89
C CYS A 111 -2.68 7.45 15.17
N ARG A 112 -2.35 7.27 16.45
CA ARG A 112 -1.02 6.82 16.89
C ARG A 112 -1.11 5.95 18.13
N TRP A 113 -0.16 5.05 18.27
CA TRP A 113 0.07 4.32 19.52
C TRP A 113 0.92 5.17 20.46
N ASP A 114 0.51 5.33 21.72
CA ASP A 114 1.25 6.09 22.74
C ASP A 114 2.12 5.22 23.68
N GLY A 115 2.15 3.91 23.45
CA GLY A 115 2.79 2.93 24.33
C GLY A 115 1.79 2.15 25.21
N LYS A 116 0.55 2.64 25.35
CA LYS A 116 -0.49 2.02 26.19
C LYS A 116 -1.86 1.94 25.49
N HIS A 117 -2.24 2.96 24.74
CA HIS A 117 -3.48 3.03 23.97
C HIS A 117 -3.24 3.65 22.59
N TYR A 118 -4.20 3.43 21.70
CA TYR A 118 -4.33 4.20 20.48
C TYR A 118 -5.01 5.52 20.79
N ILE A 119 -4.41 6.62 20.37
CA ILE A 119 -4.97 7.97 20.45
C ILE A 119 -5.47 8.33 19.06
N LEU A 120 -6.78 8.56 18.94
CA LEU A 120 -7.43 9.00 17.70
C LEU A 120 -7.76 10.49 17.82
N SER A 121 -7.08 11.34 17.04
CA SER A 121 -7.39 12.76 16.89
C SER A 121 -8.23 12.97 15.63
N MET A 122 -9.25 13.81 15.70
CA MET A 122 -10.24 13.98 14.63
C MET A 122 -10.54 15.45 14.41
N GLU A 123 -10.66 15.83 13.15
CA GLU A 123 -11.36 17.05 12.75
C GLU A 123 -12.82 16.69 12.48
N THR A 124 -13.74 17.51 12.99
CA THR A 124 -15.19 17.27 12.85
C THR A 124 -15.94 18.56 12.52
N ASP A 125 -17.20 18.43 12.12
CA ASP A 125 -18.11 19.57 11.93
C ASP A 125 -18.42 20.34 13.23
N LYS A 126 -18.08 19.78 14.40
CA LYS A 126 -18.22 20.41 15.73
C LYS A 126 -16.88 20.86 16.33
N GLY A 127 -15.81 20.84 15.55
CA GLY A 127 -14.45 21.15 15.99
C GLY A 127 -13.62 19.91 16.28
N PRO A 128 -12.34 20.10 16.66
CA PRO A 128 -11.42 18.99 16.89
C PRO A 128 -11.81 18.17 18.13
N MET A 129 -11.67 16.85 18.03
CA MET A 129 -12.00 15.90 19.10
C MET A 129 -10.94 14.80 19.20
N THR A 130 -10.84 14.16 20.36
CA THR A 130 -9.92 13.03 20.58
C THR A 130 -10.61 11.94 21.39
N CYS A 131 -10.34 10.69 21.07
CA CYS A 131 -10.71 9.54 21.89
C CYS A 131 -9.56 8.52 21.94
N THR A 132 -9.70 7.51 22.79
CA THR A 132 -8.69 6.46 22.92
C THR A 132 -9.31 5.07 22.78
N SER A 133 -8.48 4.10 22.40
CA SER A 133 -8.87 2.70 22.28
C SER A 133 -7.70 1.79 22.60
N ALA A 134 -7.97 0.64 23.22
CA ALA A 134 -6.96 -0.40 23.40
C ALA A 134 -6.84 -1.34 22.17
N ASP A 135 -7.90 -1.44 21.35
CA ASP A 135 -8.06 -2.52 20.36
C ASP A 135 -8.51 -2.05 18.96
N LEU A 136 -8.73 -0.75 18.77
CA LEU A 136 -9.28 -0.13 17.56
C LEU A 136 -10.68 -0.64 17.17
N LYS A 137 -11.41 -1.26 18.10
CA LYS A 137 -12.79 -1.73 17.91
C LYS A 137 -13.74 -1.00 18.86
N HIS A 138 -13.30 -0.76 20.08
CA HIS A 138 -14.05 -0.06 21.12
C HIS A 138 -13.31 1.20 21.51
N PHE A 139 -14.02 2.33 21.46
CA PHE A 139 -13.46 3.64 21.78
C PHE A 139 -14.11 4.17 23.04
N GLU A 140 -13.27 4.58 24.00
CA GLU A 140 -13.73 5.22 25.22
C GLU A 140 -14.15 6.65 24.92
N ASN A 141 -15.19 7.13 25.62
CA ASN A 141 -15.89 8.39 25.33
C ASN A 141 -14.91 9.52 25.01
N ALA A 142 -15.12 10.15 23.85
CA ALA A 142 -14.42 11.37 23.46
C ALA A 142 -14.66 12.44 24.51
N LEU A 143 -13.62 12.78 25.27
CA LEU A 143 -13.65 13.91 26.18
C LEU A 143 -13.74 15.16 25.29
N SER A 144 -14.80 15.96 25.46
CA SER A 144 -14.77 17.33 25.01
C SER A 144 -13.54 17.97 25.67
N SER A 145 -12.54 18.28 24.84
CA SER A 145 -11.20 18.74 25.20
C SER A 145 -10.36 17.78 26.07
N LEU A 146 -9.61 16.88 25.41
CA LEU A 146 -8.21 16.71 25.83
C LEU A 146 -7.45 17.93 25.28
N PRO A 147 -6.73 18.70 26.11
CA PRO A 147 -5.81 19.71 25.58
C PRO A 147 -4.76 18.98 24.75
N GLY A 148 -4.73 19.22 23.44
CA GLY A 148 -3.70 18.65 22.57
C GLY A 148 -4.15 17.60 21.56
N GLY A 149 -5.35 17.69 21.00
CA GLY A 149 -5.60 17.11 19.68
C GLY A 149 -4.58 17.71 18.71
N GLU A 150 -3.55 16.95 18.36
CA GLU A 150 -2.50 17.39 17.44
C GLU A 150 -3.15 17.78 16.11
N ARG A 151 -2.73 18.91 15.54
CA ARG A 151 -3.29 19.36 14.26
C ARG A 151 -2.97 18.32 13.20
N ILE A 152 -4.01 17.79 12.56
CA ILE A 152 -3.84 16.82 11.48
C ILE A 152 -3.13 17.54 10.34
N THR A 153 -1.95 17.03 10.00
CA THR A 153 -1.10 17.62 8.97
C THR A 153 -1.10 16.72 7.76
N ARG A 154 -1.46 17.30 6.61
CA ARG A 154 -1.35 16.66 5.30
C ARG A 154 -0.28 17.34 4.47
N PHE A 155 0.40 16.54 3.67
CA PHE A 155 1.50 16.98 2.83
C PHE A 155 1.07 16.93 1.38
N ASN A 156 1.35 17.99 0.64
CA ASN A 156 1.21 17.96 -0.81
C ASN A 156 2.34 17.09 -1.37
N ILE A 157 1.96 16.13 -2.20
CA ILE A 157 2.89 15.27 -2.91
C ILE A 157 3.00 15.80 -4.33
N ASP A 158 4.24 16.01 -4.79
CA ASP A 158 4.52 16.43 -6.16
C ASP A 158 4.36 15.25 -7.12
N ALA A 159 3.11 14.87 -7.36
CA ALA A 159 2.70 13.83 -8.30
C ALA A 159 1.34 14.20 -8.94
N PRO A 160 1.10 13.83 -10.20
CA PRO A 160 -0.17 14.10 -10.89
C PRO A 160 -1.36 13.57 -10.09
N ASP A 161 -2.40 14.39 -9.96
CA ASP A 161 -3.67 14.07 -9.29
C ASP A 161 -3.55 13.62 -7.82
N ALA A 162 -2.41 13.86 -7.18
CA ALA A 162 -2.20 13.48 -5.79
C ALA A 162 -2.98 14.40 -4.83
N ALA A 163 -3.86 13.80 -4.03
CA ALA A 163 -4.48 14.49 -2.91
C ALA A 163 -3.48 14.68 -1.75
N PRO A 164 -3.68 15.66 -0.86
CA PRO A 164 -2.85 15.84 0.34
C PRO A 164 -2.79 14.56 1.19
N ALA A 165 -1.57 14.08 1.44
CA ALA A 165 -1.29 12.76 2.00
C ALA A 165 -0.76 12.83 3.44
N CYS A 166 -0.73 11.67 4.11
CA CYS A 166 0.10 11.48 5.31
C CYS A 166 1.47 10.91 4.93
N MET A 167 2.44 11.02 5.83
CA MET A 167 3.76 10.42 5.67
C MET A 167 4.08 9.50 6.85
N ILE A 168 4.74 8.38 6.57
CA ILE A 168 5.26 7.45 7.58
C ILE A 168 6.65 6.99 7.18
N GLU A 169 7.54 6.90 8.16
CA GLU A 169 8.86 6.30 7.94
C GLU A 169 8.77 4.77 7.92
N VAL A 170 9.48 4.18 6.97
CA VAL A 170 9.57 2.74 6.79
C VAL A 170 11.03 2.31 6.84
N THR A 171 11.26 1.09 7.30
CA THR A 171 12.59 0.47 7.27
C THR A 171 13.03 0.21 5.83
N LYS A 172 14.35 0.01 5.64
CA LYS A 172 14.90 -0.36 4.32
C LYS A 172 14.25 -1.63 3.76
N THR A 173 13.98 -2.62 4.61
CA THR A 173 13.37 -3.89 4.21
C THR A 173 11.93 -3.70 3.75
N GLU A 174 11.12 -2.94 4.51
CA GLU A 174 9.75 -2.59 4.13
C GLU A 174 9.73 -1.80 2.82
N PHE A 175 10.63 -0.82 2.66
CA PHE A 175 10.78 -0.06 1.42
C PHE A 175 11.08 -0.96 0.23
N GLN A 176 12.08 -1.86 0.34
CA GLN A 176 12.41 -2.76 -0.76
C GLN A 176 11.28 -3.72 -1.12
N ARG A 177 10.53 -4.19 -0.12
CA ARG A 177 9.35 -5.02 -0.34
C ARG A 177 8.27 -4.26 -1.11
N LEU A 178 7.97 -3.02 -0.72
CA LEU A 178 7.03 -2.15 -1.44
C LEU A 178 7.45 -1.94 -2.90
N ILE A 179 8.73 -1.64 -3.14
CA ILE A 179 9.24 -1.45 -4.50
C ILE A 179 9.12 -2.75 -5.30
N GLY A 180 9.55 -3.89 -4.76
CA GLY A 180 9.52 -5.17 -5.46
C GLY A 180 8.11 -5.65 -5.81
N SER A 181 7.11 -5.30 -4.98
CA SER A 181 5.73 -5.74 -5.17
C SER A 181 4.83 -4.75 -5.91
N LEU A 182 5.09 -3.44 -5.82
CA LEU A 182 4.22 -2.40 -6.37
C LEU A 182 4.86 -1.60 -7.51
N THR A 183 5.99 -2.05 -8.06
CA THR A 183 6.52 -1.51 -9.31
C THR A 183 6.45 -2.56 -10.42
N PRO A 184 6.43 -2.14 -11.71
CA PRO A 184 6.40 -3.09 -12.80
C PRO A 184 7.53 -4.12 -12.72
N VAL A 185 7.15 -5.39 -12.88
CA VAL A 185 8.09 -6.49 -12.93
C VAL A 185 9.00 -6.30 -14.15
N HIS A 186 10.29 -6.22 -13.92
CA HIS A 186 11.28 -6.07 -14.97
C HIS A 186 12.39 -7.13 -14.83
N ASN A 187 13.02 -7.45 -15.96
CA ASN A 187 14.15 -8.38 -15.96
C ASN A 187 15.34 -7.75 -15.21
N THR A 188 15.89 -8.49 -14.26
CA THR A 188 17.07 -8.09 -13.47
C THR A 188 18.33 -8.82 -13.88
N GLY A 189 18.20 -9.87 -14.71
CA GLY A 189 19.32 -10.60 -15.28
C GLY A 189 18.94 -11.94 -15.88
N VAL A 190 19.97 -12.71 -16.17
CA VAL A 190 19.87 -14.07 -16.72
C VAL A 190 20.85 -14.95 -15.95
N GLU A 191 20.43 -16.14 -15.53
CA GLU A 191 21.36 -17.10 -14.92
C GLU A 191 22.45 -17.50 -15.93
N PRO A 192 23.70 -17.68 -15.49
CA PRO A 192 24.77 -18.06 -16.38
C PRO A 192 24.50 -19.44 -17.00
N VAL A 193 24.62 -19.52 -18.33
CA VAL A 193 24.50 -20.77 -19.08
C VAL A 193 25.90 -21.32 -19.33
N GLU A 194 26.26 -22.40 -18.65
CA GLU A 194 27.51 -23.13 -18.87
C GLU A 194 27.22 -24.57 -19.28
N ILE A 195 27.82 -25.01 -20.40
CA ILE A 195 27.64 -26.36 -20.94
C ILE A 195 29.01 -26.99 -21.09
N ARG A 196 29.15 -28.24 -20.64
CA ARG A 196 30.35 -29.04 -20.83
C ARG A 196 30.00 -30.28 -21.66
N THR A 197 30.74 -30.47 -22.75
CA THR A 197 30.59 -31.62 -23.64
C THR A 197 31.96 -32.18 -24.04
N ALA A 198 31.99 -33.41 -24.52
CA ALA A 198 33.20 -33.99 -25.11
C ALA A 198 33.41 -33.46 -26.53
N ALA A 199 34.69 -33.35 -26.94
CA ALA A 199 35.05 -32.91 -28.29
C ALA A 199 34.37 -33.79 -29.36
N GLY A 200 33.83 -33.15 -30.40
CA GLY A 200 33.16 -33.82 -31.52
C GLY A 200 31.73 -34.31 -31.23
N LYS A 201 31.19 -34.11 -30.01
CA LYS A 201 29.77 -34.37 -29.74
C LYS A 201 28.91 -33.14 -30.05
N PRO A 202 27.69 -33.33 -30.59
CA PRO A 202 26.76 -32.23 -30.80
C PRO A 202 26.43 -31.53 -29.47
N VAL A 203 26.39 -30.20 -29.51
CA VAL A 203 26.03 -29.37 -28.36
C VAL A 203 24.61 -28.89 -28.53
N VAL A 204 23.75 -29.22 -27.57
CA VAL A 204 22.40 -28.67 -27.50
C VAL A 204 22.46 -27.50 -26.53
N LEU A 205 22.18 -26.29 -27.01
CA LEU A 205 22.12 -25.10 -26.19
C LEU A 205 20.74 -25.03 -25.51
N PRO A 206 20.66 -24.74 -24.19
CA PRO A 206 19.41 -24.77 -23.45
C PRO A 206 18.63 -23.46 -23.63
N ASP A 207 17.43 -23.43 -23.05
CA ASP A 207 16.76 -22.18 -22.69
C ASP A 207 17.60 -21.38 -21.67
N ALA A 208 17.36 -20.07 -21.60
CA ALA A 208 17.93 -19.21 -20.58
C ALA A 208 16.92 -18.97 -19.44
N CYS A 209 17.42 -18.99 -18.19
CA CYS A 209 16.61 -18.65 -17.02
C CYS A 209 16.70 -17.15 -16.74
N LEU A 210 15.63 -16.43 -17.04
CA LEU A 210 15.47 -15.00 -16.75
C LEU A 210 15.12 -14.80 -15.28
N LEU A 211 15.75 -13.81 -14.65
CA LEU A 211 15.50 -13.35 -13.30
C LEU A 211 14.68 -12.05 -13.34
N TYR A 212 13.72 -11.89 -12.44
CA TYR A 212 12.86 -10.71 -12.38
C TYR A 212 12.91 -10.00 -11.02
N SER A 213 12.50 -8.73 -11.03
CA SER A 213 12.54 -7.84 -9.86
C SER A 213 11.64 -8.25 -8.71
N ASP A 214 10.62 -9.06 -8.97
CA ASP A 214 9.71 -9.66 -7.97
C ASP A 214 10.26 -10.98 -7.38
N GLY A 215 11.47 -11.39 -7.77
CA GLY A 215 12.09 -12.64 -7.35
C GLY A 215 11.63 -13.87 -8.15
N SER A 216 10.71 -13.70 -9.10
CA SER A 216 10.30 -14.78 -9.99
C SER A 216 11.40 -15.13 -11.00
N LYS A 217 11.30 -16.35 -11.55
CA LYS A 217 12.18 -16.86 -12.59
C LYS A 217 11.36 -17.38 -13.76
N ARG A 218 11.86 -17.23 -14.98
CA ARG A 218 11.21 -17.77 -16.19
C ARG A 218 12.24 -18.37 -17.13
N SER A 219 12.00 -19.61 -17.56
CA SER A 219 12.75 -20.20 -18.68
C SER A 219 12.23 -19.63 -19.99
N MET A 220 13.11 -19.14 -20.86
CA MET A 220 12.79 -18.69 -22.20
C MET A 220 13.74 -19.31 -23.22
N SER A 221 13.18 -19.75 -24.34
CA SER A 221 13.97 -20.22 -25.46
C SER A 221 14.78 -19.09 -26.06
N VAL A 222 16.03 -19.42 -26.40
CA VAL A 222 17.02 -18.47 -26.89
C VAL A 222 17.37 -18.82 -28.33
N GLU A 223 17.38 -17.80 -29.18
CA GLU A 223 17.89 -17.94 -30.54
C GLU A 223 19.41 -17.77 -30.53
N TRP A 224 20.10 -18.89 -30.31
CA TRP A 224 21.55 -18.87 -30.21
C TRP A 224 22.23 -18.66 -31.57
N ALA A 225 23.26 -17.82 -31.57
CA ALA A 225 24.15 -17.65 -32.71
C ALA A 225 24.87 -18.96 -33.06
N SER A 226 25.10 -19.17 -34.35
CA SER A 226 25.87 -20.33 -34.80
C SER A 226 27.32 -20.27 -34.30
N PHE A 227 27.85 -21.42 -33.92
CA PHE A 227 29.24 -21.58 -33.51
C PHE A 227 29.78 -22.93 -33.96
N ASN A 228 31.10 -23.03 -34.11
CA ASN A 228 31.76 -24.26 -34.55
C ASN A 228 32.36 -25.00 -33.35
N ALA A 229 31.67 -26.05 -32.88
CA ALA A 229 32.09 -26.89 -31.76
C ALA A 229 33.10 -28.01 -32.13
N SER A 230 33.65 -27.99 -33.35
CA SER A 230 34.52 -29.08 -33.86
C SER A 230 35.94 -29.06 -33.28
N VAL A 231 36.33 -27.98 -32.61
CA VAL A 231 37.66 -27.83 -31.99
C VAL A 231 37.52 -27.87 -30.46
N PRO A 232 38.40 -28.56 -29.72
CA PRO A 232 38.38 -28.46 -28.27
C PRO A 232 38.67 -27.01 -27.81
N GLY A 233 37.85 -26.46 -26.92
CA GLY A 233 38.06 -25.11 -26.39
C GLY A 233 36.86 -24.54 -25.63
N THR A 234 37.02 -23.30 -25.15
CA THR A 234 35.95 -22.53 -24.52
C THR A 234 35.37 -21.54 -25.54
N TYR A 235 34.05 -21.60 -25.72
CA TYR A 235 33.32 -20.77 -26.66
C TYR A 235 32.39 -19.82 -25.90
N LYS A 236 32.34 -18.55 -26.33
CA LYS A 236 31.29 -17.61 -25.92
C LYS A 236 30.28 -17.50 -27.06
N VAL A 237 29.09 -18.03 -26.84
CA VAL A 237 27.99 -18.01 -27.81
C VAL A 237 27.01 -16.92 -27.40
N LYS A 238 26.57 -16.09 -28.35
CA LYS A 238 25.55 -15.06 -28.12
C LYS A 238 24.16 -15.64 -28.39
N GLY A 239 23.15 -15.11 -27.72
CA GLY A 239 21.74 -15.43 -27.91
C GLY A 239 20.87 -14.34 -27.33
#